data_AF-A0A940Q642-F1
#
_entry.id   AF-A0A940Q642-F1
#
_cell.length_a   1.000
_cell.length_b   1.000
_cell.length_c   1.000
_cell.angle_alpha   90.00
_cell.angle_beta   90.00
_cell.angle_gamma   90.00
#
_symmetry.space_group_name_H-M   'P 1'
#
loop_
_entity.id
_entity.type
_entity.pdbx_description
1 polymer ?
#
loop_
_entity_poly.entity_id
_entity_poly.type
_entity_poly.pdbx_seq_one_letter_code
_entity_poly.pdbx_strand_id
1 'polypeptide(L)' 'MDIKAKIEEIAAKVQADPDFLKEFQADPVKAVEKILGTDLPDDVINPIIDGVKAKISVDGIKGVLGGLFGGK' A
#
# COMPACT_ATOMS: atom_id res chain seq x y z
N MET A 1 -2.61 11.30 -14.93
CA MET A 1 -3.00 10.48 -13.77
C MET A 1 -1.96 10.73 -12.69
N ASP A 2 -2.37 11.18 -11.51
CA ASP A 2 -1.44 11.45 -10.41
C ASP A 2 -1.10 10.16 -9.68
N ILE A 3 -0.04 9.48 -10.14
CA ILE A 3 0.45 8.21 -9.59
C ILE A 3 0.69 8.35 -8.08
N LYS A 4 1.27 9.48 -7.64
CA LYS A 4 1.49 9.76 -6.22
C LYS A 4 0.18 9.75 -5.43
N ALA A 5 -0.84 10.49 -5.86
CA ALA A 5 -2.13 10.54 -5.19
C ALA A 5 -2.76 9.15 -5.09
N LYS A 6 -2.64 8.33 -6.14
CA LYS A 6 -3.12 6.95 -6.14
C LYS A 6 -2.38 6.07 -5.14
N ILE A 7 -1.06 6.19 -5.05
CA ILE A 7 -0.27 5.52 -4.02
C ILE A 7 -0.76 5.91 -2.61
N GLU A 8 -1.04 7.20 -2.36
CA GLU A 8 -1.52 7.64 -1.04
C GLU A 8 -2.91 7.11 -0.72
N GLU A 9 -3.83 7.17 -1.69
CA GLU A 9 -5.21 6.68 -1.57
C GLU A 9 -5.24 5.17 -1.25
N ILE A 10 -4.47 4.37 -1.98
CA ILE A 10 -4.39 2.93 -1.78
C ILE A 10 -3.70 2.63 -0.45
N ALA A 11 -2.58 3.28 -0.13
CA ALA A 11 -1.89 3.06 1.14
C ALA A 11 -2.77 3.40 2.35
N ALA A 12 -3.53 4.49 2.30
CA ALA A 12 -4.48 4.85 3.35
C ALA A 12 -5.59 3.78 3.50
N LYS A 13 -6.08 3.24 2.37
CA LYS A 13 -7.05 2.14 2.38
C LYS A 13 -6.47 0.85 2.98
N VAL A 14 -5.24 0.49 2.60
CA VAL A 14 -4.52 -0.66 3.17
C VAL A 14 -4.32 -0.51 4.68
N GLN A 15 -4.06 0.71 5.17
CA GLN A 15 -3.90 0.97 6.60
C GLN A 15 -5.22 0.99 7.37
N ALA A 16 -6.30 1.47 6.76
CA ALA A 16 -7.61 1.61 7.40
C ALA A 16 -8.45 0.33 7.34
N ASP A 17 -8.24 -0.52 6.33
CA ASP A 17 -9.04 -1.72 6.08
C ASP A 17 -8.15 -2.99 6.14
N PRO A 18 -8.22 -3.75 7.24
CA PRO A 18 -7.41 -4.94 7.43
C PRO A 18 -7.77 -6.10 6.48
N ASP A 19 -8.98 -6.12 5.93
CA ASP A 19 -9.35 -7.12 4.93
C ASP A 19 -8.80 -6.73 3.55
N PHE A 20 -8.79 -5.44 3.23
CA PHE A 20 -8.07 -4.93 2.06
C PHE A 20 -6.56 -5.14 2.17
N LEU A 21 -5.97 -5.02 3.36
CA LEU A 21 -4.57 -5.36 3.59
C LEU A 21 -4.28 -6.83 3.23
N LYS A 22 -5.13 -7.76 3.65
CA LYS A 22 -4.99 -9.19 3.30
C LYS A 22 -5.13 -9.40 1.80
N GLU A 23 -6.11 -8.75 1.18
CA GLU A 23 -6.34 -8.80 -0.27
C GLU A 23 -5.11 -8.27 -1.03
N PHE A 24 -4.57 -7.13 -0.61
CA PHE A 24 -3.36 -6.52 -1.18
C PHE A 24 -2.10 -7.37 -0.96
N GLN A 25 -1.98 -8.05 0.17
CA GLN A 25 -0.88 -8.99 0.43
C GLN A 25 -0.97 -10.25 -0.43
N ALA A 26 -2.19 -10.74 -0.69
CA ALA A 26 -2.42 -11.92 -1.51
C ALA A 26 -2.27 -11.62 -3.00
N ASP A 27 -2.85 -10.52 -3.48
CA ASP A 27 -2.86 -10.12 -4.88
C ASP A 27 -2.86 -8.58 -5.01
N PRO A 28 -1.67 -7.94 -4.91
CA PRO A 28 -1.57 -6.48 -4.93
C PRO A 28 -2.01 -5.87 -6.25
N VAL A 29 -1.89 -6.60 -7.37
CA VAL A 29 -2.33 -6.17 -8.69
C VAL A 29 -3.85 -6.01 -8.67
N LYS A 30 -4.58 -7.09 -8.37
CA LYS A 30 -6.06 -7.04 -8.31
C LYS A 30 -6.58 -6.04 -7.27
N ALA A 31 -5.93 -5.94 -6.11
CA ALA A 31 -6.33 -5.00 -5.08
C ALA A 31 -6.24 -3.54 -5.58
N VAL A 32 -5.17 -3.20 -6.31
CA VAL A 32 -5.00 -1.86 -6.90
C VAL A 32 -5.98 -1.63 -8.05
N GLU A 33 -6.17 -2.60 -8.95
CA GLU A 33 -7.14 -2.50 -10.05
C GLU A 33 -8.57 -2.29 -9.55
N LYS A 34 -8.96 -2.96 -8.47
CA LYS A 34 -10.28 -2.82 -7.83
C LYS A 34 -10.51 -1.42 -7.27
N ILE A 35 -9.47 -0.73 -6.81
CA ILE A 35 -9.55 0.67 -6.35
C ILE A 35 -9.61 1.62 -7.55
N LEU A 36 -8.78 1.38 -8.56
CA LEU A 36 -8.67 2.25 -9.72
C LEU A 36 -9.83 2.08 -10.71
N GLY A 37 -10.56 0.95 -10.63
CA GLY A 37 -11.69 0.64 -11.50
C GLY A 37 -11.29 0.42 -12.96
N THR A 38 -10.01 0.12 -13.21
CA THR A 38 -9.43 0.00 -14.55
C THR A 38 -8.34 -1.06 -14.54
N ASP A 39 -8.34 -1.96 -15.53
CA ASP A 39 -7.19 -2.81 -15.85
C ASP A 39 -6.04 -1.92 -16.34
N LEU A 40 -4.93 -1.93 -15.61
CA LEU A 40 -3.73 -1.20 -15.96
C LEU A 40 -2.65 -2.18 -16.41
N PRO A 41 -1.80 -1.79 -17.38
CA PRO A 41 -0.65 -2.61 -17.72
C PRO A 41 0.31 -2.72 -16.54
N ASP A 42 0.98 -3.86 -16.44
CA ASP A 42 1.89 -4.20 -15.34
C ASP A 42 2.96 -3.12 -15.10
N ASP A 43 3.48 -2.53 -16.19
CA ASP A 43 4.48 -1.45 -16.13
C ASP A 43 4.00 -0.19 -15.38
N VAL A 44 2.69 0.05 -15.36
CA VAL A 44 2.07 1.19 -14.65
C VAL A 44 1.67 0.80 -13.23
N ILE A 45 1.19 -0.43 -13.03
CA ILE A 45 0.69 -0.85 -11.72
C ILE A 45 1.80 -1.23 -10.74
N ASN A 46 2.88 -1.83 -11.22
CA ASN A 46 4.04 -2.22 -10.41
C ASN A 46 4.64 -1.06 -9.61
N PRO A 47 4.94 0.13 -10.19
CA PRO A 47 5.45 1.25 -9.41
C PRO A 47 4.43 1.81 -8.40
N ILE A 48 3.12 1.67 -8.65
CA ILE A 48 2.07 2.02 -7.68
C ILE A 48 2.13 1.05 -6.49
N ILE A 49 2.15 -0.26 -6.78
CA ILE A 49 2.23 -1.33 -5.77
C ILE A 49 3.47 -1.14 -4.91
N ASP A 50 4.63 -0.89 -5.51
CA ASP A 50 5.88 -0.69 -4.79
C ASP A 50 5.84 0.59 -3.95
N GLY A 51 5.27 1.67 -4.47
CA GLY A 51 5.04 2.90 -3.70
C GLY A 51 4.13 2.67 -2.48
N VAL A 52 3.06 1.89 -2.65
CA VAL A 52 2.14 1.53 -1.57
C VAL A 52 2.87 0.68 -0.52
N LYS A 53 3.58 -0.37 -0.95
CA LYS A 53 4.40 -1.23 -0.09
C LYS A 53 5.43 -0.42 0.70
N ALA A 54 6.16 0.47 0.04
CA ALA A 54 7.14 1.33 0.69
C ALA A 54 6.47 2.21 1.76
N LYS A 55 5.30 2.78 1.46
CA LYS A 55 4.59 3.66 2.40
C LYS A 55 4.06 2.90 3.62
N ILE A 56 3.41 1.75 3.41
CA ILE A 56 2.94 0.90 4.52
C ILE A 56 4.09 0.34 5.33
N SER A 57 5.24 0.02 4.69
CA SER A 57 6.43 -0.40 5.40
C SER A 57 6.98 0.73 6.25
N VAL A 58 7.08 1.97 5.75
CA VAL A 58 7.53 3.13 6.54
C VAL A 58 6.61 3.41 7.73
N ASP A 59 5.29 3.33 7.56
CA ASP A 59 4.34 3.51 8.67
C ASP A 59 4.32 2.32 9.65
N GLY A 60 4.42 1.08 9.15
CA GLY A 60 4.54 -0.13 9.97
C GLY A 60 5.86 -0.18 10.73
N ILE A 61 6.92 0.34 10.13
CA ILE A 61 8.21 0.63 10.74
C ILE A 61 7.99 1.68 11.84
N LYS A 62 7.27 2.78 11.65
CA LYS A 62 6.94 3.69 12.78
C LYS A 62 6.24 2.98 13.95
N GLY A 63 5.32 2.06 13.68
CA GLY A 63 4.63 1.27 14.70
C GLY A 63 5.53 0.29 15.45
N VAL A 64 6.43 -0.41 14.76
CA VAL A 64 7.34 -1.39 15.36
C VAL A 64 8.59 -0.73 15.96
N LEU A 65 9.08 0.35 15.37
CA LEU A 65 10.25 1.10 15.84
C LEU A 65 9.97 1.85 17.14
N GLY A 66 8.80 2.50 17.22
CA GLY A 66 8.38 3.17 18.44
C GLY A 66 8.20 2.21 19.61
N GLY A 67 7.77 0.97 19.34
CA GLY A 67 7.55 -0.05 20.35
C GLY A 67 8.75 -0.95 20.68
N LEU A 68 9.67 -1.17 19.73
CA LEU A 68 10.79 -2.11 19.86
C LEU A 68 12.15 -1.41 20.10
N PHE A 69 12.35 -0.20 19.59
CA PHE A 69 13.62 0.53 19.72
C PHE A 69 13.55 1.74 20.67
N GLY A 70 12.38 2.06 21.21
CA GLY A 70 12.19 3.10 22.24
C GLY A 70 12.47 2.65 23.68
N GLY A 71 13.07 1.47 23.86
CA GLY A 71 13.45 0.94 25.16
C GLY A 71 14.93 1.14 25.46
N LYS A 72 15.34 2.36 25.84
CA LYS A 72 16.22 2.65 26.98
C LYS A 72 16.42 4.15 27.17
#